data_AF-A0A3P3RCN4-F1
#
_entry.id   AF-A0A3P3RCN4-F1
#
_cell.length_a   1.000
_cell.length_b   1.000
_cell.length_c   1.000
_cell.angle_alpha   90.00
_cell.angle_beta   90.00
_cell.angle_gamma   90.00
#
_symmetry.space_group_name_H-M   'P 1'
#
loop_
_entity.id
_entity.type
_entity.pdbx_description
1 polymer ?
#
loop_
_entity_poly.entity_id
_entity_poly.type
_entity_poly.pdbx_seq_one_letter_code
_entity_poly.pdbx_strand_id
1 'polypeptide(L)' 'MERVTLRIPKQQIEAVEQLVETGEFPNRSEAIRSAVRDMINEENTERQRRESKRQWARV' A
#
# COMPACT_ATOMS: atom_id res chain seq x y z
N MET A 1 8.81 -7.90 -12.25
CA MET A 1 8.00 -8.06 -11.03
C MET A 1 7.76 -9.53 -10.81
N GLU A 2 7.79 -9.98 -9.56
CA GLU A 2 7.43 -11.35 -9.18
C GLU A 2 5.90 -11.49 -9.08
N ARG A 3 5.35 -12.67 -9.40
CA ARG A 3 3.90 -12.92 -9.36
C ARG A 3 3.51 -13.54 -8.02
N VAL A 4 2.50 -12.96 -7.38
CA VAL A 4 1.96 -13.44 -6.09
C VAL A 4 0.48 -13.80 -6.26
N THR A 5 0.03 -14.87 -5.62
CA THR A 5 -1.38 -15.27 -5.55
C THR A 5 -1.91 -15.04 -4.13
N LEU A 6 -3.01 -14.31 -4.01
CA LEU A 6 -3.57 -13.84 -2.74
C LEU A 6 -5.04 -14.28 -2.65
N ARG A 7 -5.55 -14.48 -1.44
CA ARG A 7 -6.99 -14.62 -1.19
C ARG A 7 -7.46 -13.41 -0.41
N ILE A 8 -8.40 -12.67 -0.98
CA ILE A 8 -8.98 -11.47 -0.37
C ILE A 8 -10.52 -11.53 -0.45
N PRO A 9 -11.25 -10.88 0.47
CA PRO A 9 -12.71 -10.83 0.44
C PRO A 9 -13.23 -10.27 -0.89
N LYS A 10 -14.35 -10.83 -1.38
CA LYS A 10 -14.95 -10.42 -2.67
C LYS A 10 -15.25 -8.92 -2.72
N GLN A 11 -15.73 -8.36 -1.60
CA GLN A 11 -16.03 -6.93 -1.48
C GLN A 11 -14.82 -6.03 -1.77
N GLN A 12 -13.61 -6.47 -1.39
CA GLN A 12 -12.38 -5.71 -1.68
C GLN A 12 -12.00 -5.80 -3.16
N ILE A 13 -12.22 -6.96 -3.80
CA ILE A 13 -12.00 -7.12 -5.24
C ILE A 13 -12.94 -6.22 -6.02
N GLU A 14 -14.22 -6.18 -5.65
CA GLU A 14 -15.24 -5.34 -6.28
C GLU A 14 -14.89 -3.84 -6.16
N ALA A 15 -14.43 -3.40 -4.98
CA ALA A 15 -13.96 -2.03 -4.80
C ALA A 15 -12.79 -1.70 -5.74
N VAL A 16 -11.80 -2.59 -5.86
CA VAL A 16 -10.66 -2.42 -6.79
C VAL A 16 -11.14 -2.39 -8.25
N GLU A 17 -12.11 -3.22 -8.61
CA GLU A 17 -12.69 -3.24 -9.95
C GLU A 17 -13.37 -1.92 -10.30
N GLN A 18 -14.12 -1.32 -9.38
CA GLN A 18 -14.73 0.00 -9.57
C GLN A 18 -13.69 1.10 -9.83
N LEU A 19 -12.54 1.07 -9.14
CA LEU A 19 -11.45 2.02 -9.38
C LEU A 19 -10.83 1.88 -10.77
N VAL A 20 -10.87 0.68 -11.34
CA VAL A 20 -10.42 0.43 -12.72
C VAL A 20 -11.48 0.86 -13.73
N GLU A 21 -12.75 0.55 -13.47
CA GLU A 21 -13.89 0.91 -14.32
C GLU A 21 -14.07 2.43 -14.44
N THR A 22 -13.84 3.16 -13.36
CA THR A 22 -13.84 4.64 -13.33
C THR A 22 -12.63 5.26 -14.02
N GLY A 23 -11.64 4.45 -14.40
CA GLY A 23 -10.44 4.90 -15.10
C GLY A 23 -9.33 5.46 -14.20
N GLU A 24 -9.45 5.34 -12.87
CA GLU A 24 -8.42 5.79 -11.92
C GLU A 24 -7.16 4.94 -12.03
N PHE A 25 -7.33 3.63 -12.31
CA PHE A 25 -6.21 2.73 -12.56
C PHE A 25 -6.38 1.95 -13.87
N PRO A 26 -5.29 1.67 -14.59
CA PRO A 26 -5.35 0.97 -15.87
C PRO A 26 -5.74 -0.51 -15.74
N ASN A 27 -5.53 -1.13 -14.57
CA ASN A 27 -5.91 -2.51 -14.27
C ASN A 27 -5.84 -2.80 -12.77
N ARG A 28 -6.44 -3.93 -12.36
CA ARG A 28 -6.48 -4.37 -10.94
C ARG A 28 -5.10 -4.53 -10.32
N SER A 29 -4.13 -5.07 -11.08
CA SER A 29 -2.77 -5.26 -10.57
C SER A 29 -2.09 -3.94 -10.25
N GLU A 30 -2.33 -2.89 -11.05
CA GLU A 30 -1.77 -1.56 -10.78
C GLU A 30 -2.41 -0.89 -9.57
N ALA A 31 -3.73 -0.95 -9.44
CA ALA A 31 -4.45 -0.46 -8.27
C ALA A 31 -3.92 -1.10 -6.97
N ILE A 32 -3.79 -2.43 -6.96
CA ILE A 32 -3.27 -3.17 -5.80
C ILE A 32 -1.80 -2.80 -5.52
N ARG A 33 -0.97 -2.69 -6.57
CA ARG A 33 0.44 -2.29 -6.40
C ARG A 33 0.60 -0.88 -5.84
N SER A 34 -0.27 0.05 -6.22
CA SER A 34 -0.27 1.42 -5.68
C SER A 34 -0.54 1.38 -4.18
N ALA A 35 -1.64 0.73 -3.77
CA ALA A 35 -2.01 0.62 -2.36
C ALA A 35 -0.90 -0.03 -1.51
N VAL A 36 -0.26 -1.08 -2.01
CA VAL A 36 0.87 -1.74 -1.32
C VAL A 36 2.07 -0.79 -1.20
N ARG A 37 2.38 -0.01 -2.24
CA ARG A 37 3.50 0.94 -2.22
C ARG A 37 3.26 2.06 -1.21
N ASP A 38 2.05 2.61 -1.19
CA ASP A 38 1.68 3.70 -0.29
C ASP A 38 1.77 3.23 1.17
N MET A 39 1.24 2.04 1.47
CA MET A 39 1.35 1.41 2.79
C MET A 39 2.81 1.20 3.23
N ILE A 40 3.70 0.71 2.35
CA ILE A 40 5.11 0.50 2.68
C ILE A 40 5.84 1.83 2.92
N ASN A 41 5.55 2.85 2.11
CA ASN A 41 6.14 4.17 2.25
C ASN A 41 5.74 4.85 3.57
N GLU A 42 4.46 4.75 3.94
CA GLU A 42 3.95 5.23 5.23
C GLU A 42 4.64 4.53 6.41
N GLU A 43 4.73 3.20 6.39
CA GLU A 43 5.40 2.44 7.46
C GLU A 43 6.88 2.85 7.61
N ASN A 44 7.60 3.01 6.50
CA ASN A 44 8.99 3.44 6.51
C ASN A 44 9.15 4.84 7.11
N THR A 45 8.27 5.77 6.73
CA THR A 45 8.27 7.14 7.24
C THR A 45 8.01 7.17 8.74
N GLU A 46 7.04 6.40 9.22
CA GLU A 46 6.75 6.29 10.65
C GLU A 46 7.92 5.67 11.42
N ARG A 47 8.54 4.62 10.88
CA ARG A 47 9.67 3.94 11.50
C ARG A 47 10.86 4.89 11.66
N GLN A 48 11.22 5.63 10.61
CA GLN A 48 12.27 6.65 10.67
C GLN A 48 11.96 7.71 11.71
N ARG A 49 10.72 8.21 11.76
CA ARG A 49 10.29 9.19 12.76
C ARG A 49 10.44 8.67 14.19
N ARG A 50 10.07 7.42 14.44
CA ARG A 50 10.22 6.76 15.76
C ARG A 50 11.68 6.59 16.14
N GLU A 51 12.55 6.25 15.19
CA GLU A 51 13.99 6.09 15.40
C GLU A 51 14.69 7.42 15.70
N SER A 52 14.42 8.46 14.91
CA SER A 52 14.90 9.82 15.22
C SER A 52 14.38 10.27 16.58
N LYS A 53 13.13 9.93 16.94
CA LYS A 53 12.55 10.26 18.25
C LYS A 53 13.30 9.59 19.42
N ARG A 54 13.82 8.39 19.20
CA ARG A 54 14.58 7.66 20.23
C ARG A 54 16.00 8.18 20.37
N GLN A 55 16.61 8.68 19.30
CA GLN A 55 17.96 9.23 19.32
C GLN A 55 18.06 10.57 20.06
N TRP A 56 17.12 11.52 19.87
CA TRP A 56 17.15 12.79 20.61
C TRP A 56 16.85 12.62 22.10
N ALA A 57 16.03 11.64 22.48
CA ALA A 57 15.71 11.38 23.88
C ALA A 57 16.86 10.74 24.68
N ARG A 58 17.96 10.39 24.00
CA ARG A 58 19.14 9.76 24.59
C ARG A 58 20.32 10.73 24.77
N VAL A 59 20.11 12.01 24.48
CA VAL A 59 21.06 13.12 24.66
C VAL A 59 20.53 14.03 25.77
#